data_AF-X6P9T4-F1
#
_entry.id   AF-X6P9T4-F1
#
_cell.length_a   1.000
_cell.length_b   1.000
_cell.length_c   1.000
_cell.angle_alpha   90.00
_cell.angle_beta   90.00
_cell.angle_gamma   90.00
#
_symmetry.space_group_name_H-M   'P 1'
#
loop_
_entity.id
_entity.type
_entity.pdbx_description
1 polymer ?
#
loop_
_entity_poly.entity_id
_entity_poly.type
_entity_poly.pdbx_seq_one_letter_code
_entity_poly.pdbx_strand_id
1 'polypeptide(L)'
;MDHLWIKHSSSKVDCSQLGYPKNQGPGNGGNGFLSGGGGYGTKGEGNSGRAGEMYGEETLLKEIHFGSGGGSIFNSIGGSGGGIIELIIEQQLINHGSIQSNGGNGGGSGGSILIELQCQSQSQSNKLEQTFGTIKCIGGSEGYRGGKGRIAIYGIELPLNDIKQIDPKPFNRLHK
;
A
#
# COMPACT_ATOMS: atom_id res chain seq x y z
N MET A 1 4.02 10.89 -23.77
CA MET A 1 5.38 10.30 -23.71
C MET A 1 5.83 10.48 -22.28
N ASP A 2 5.25 9.66 -21.43
CA ASP A 2 5.23 9.95 -20.00
C ASP A 2 6.21 9.02 -19.28
N HIS A 3 7.22 9.65 -18.69
CA HIS A 3 8.21 9.02 -17.84
C HIS A 3 8.02 9.52 -16.41
N LEU A 4 8.11 8.62 -15.44
CA LEU A 4 8.18 8.99 -14.03
C LEU A 4 9.59 8.76 -13.51
N TRP A 5 10.26 9.85 -13.12
CA TRP A 5 11.59 9.81 -12.54
C TRP A 5 11.61 10.32 -11.09
N ILE A 6 11.79 9.38 -10.14
CA ILE A 6 12.03 9.68 -8.73
C ILE A 6 13.54 9.62 -8.52
N LYS A 7 14.21 10.76 -8.74
CA LYS A 7 15.65 10.85 -8.97
C LYS A 7 16.52 10.54 -7.76
N HIS A 8 16.19 11.11 -6.59
CA HIS A 8 17.03 10.98 -5.40
C HIS A 8 16.49 9.93 -4.45
N SER A 9 17.39 9.23 -3.74
CA SER A 9 17.00 8.22 -2.74
C SER A 9 16.17 8.79 -1.58
N SER A 10 16.26 10.10 -1.35
CA SER A 10 15.44 10.82 -0.37
C SER A 10 14.07 11.28 -0.92
N SER A 11 13.84 11.20 -2.23
CA SER A 11 12.58 11.62 -2.86
C SER A 11 11.46 10.62 -2.55
N LYS A 12 10.25 11.13 -2.32
CA LYS A 12 9.10 10.32 -1.93
C LYS A 12 7.84 10.75 -2.65
N VAL A 13 7.07 9.76 -3.12
CA VAL A 13 5.63 9.89 -3.35
C VAL A 13 4.98 9.26 -2.12
N ASP A 14 4.32 10.06 -1.29
CA ASP A 14 3.89 9.63 0.04
C ASP A 14 2.43 9.99 0.30
N CYS A 15 1.60 8.96 0.38
CA CYS A 15 0.19 9.03 0.78
C CYS A 15 -0.04 8.28 2.10
N SER A 16 0.99 8.16 2.94
CA SER A 16 0.86 7.52 4.25
C SER A 16 -0.10 8.30 5.16
N GLN A 17 -0.89 7.57 5.95
CA GLN A 17 -1.84 8.10 6.92
C GLN A 17 -3.00 8.95 6.33
N LEU A 18 -3.19 8.91 5.01
CA LEU A 18 -4.25 9.63 4.31
C LEU A 18 -5.52 8.78 4.04
N GLY A 19 -5.61 7.60 4.65
CA GLY A 19 -6.76 6.71 4.56
C GLY A 19 -7.82 7.00 5.62
N TYR A 20 -8.61 5.99 5.97
CA TYR A 20 -9.65 6.16 6.98
C TYR A 20 -9.05 6.57 8.33
N PRO A 21 -9.66 7.54 9.04
CA PRO A 21 -9.26 7.90 10.38
C PRO A 21 -9.40 6.73 11.37
N LYS A 22 -8.83 6.91 12.57
CA LYS A 22 -8.99 5.99 13.69
C LYS A 22 -10.44 5.51 13.87
N ASN A 23 -10.60 4.24 14.22
CA ASN A 23 -11.89 3.60 14.44
C ASN A 23 -12.84 3.63 13.23
N GLN A 24 -12.35 3.94 12.02
CA GLN A 24 -13.12 3.98 10.78
C GLN A 24 -12.50 3.10 9.70
N GLY A 25 -13.32 2.79 8.69
CA GLY A 25 -12.96 1.91 7.57
C GLY A 25 -13.50 0.49 7.71
N PRO A 26 -13.58 -0.28 6.61
CA PRO A 26 -14.18 -1.62 6.60
C PRO A 26 -13.49 -2.63 7.51
N GLY A 27 -12.19 -2.46 7.73
CA GLY A 27 -11.38 -3.27 8.64
C GLY A 27 -10.90 -2.44 9.81
N ASN A 28 -11.71 -1.55 10.38
CA ASN A 28 -11.28 -0.76 11.54
C ASN A 28 -10.90 -1.64 12.73
N GLY A 29 -9.90 -1.20 13.50
CA GLY A 29 -9.56 -1.85 14.76
C GLY A 29 -10.67 -1.69 15.82
N GLY A 30 -10.79 -2.66 16.73
CA GLY A 30 -11.79 -2.62 17.78
C GLY A 30 -11.57 -1.52 18.82
N ASN A 31 -12.66 -1.05 19.43
CA ASN A 31 -12.66 -0.03 20.49
C ASN A 31 -12.77 -0.64 21.89
N GLY A 32 -12.19 0.04 22.89
CA GLY A 32 -12.38 -0.25 24.32
C GLY A 32 -11.14 -0.82 25.00
N PHE A 33 -11.33 -1.59 26.08
CA PHE A 33 -10.23 -2.18 26.88
C PHE A 33 -9.30 -3.12 26.08
N LEU A 34 -9.78 -3.61 24.94
CA LEU A 34 -9.04 -4.47 24.02
C LEU A 34 -9.16 -3.87 22.62
N SER A 35 -8.17 -3.08 22.20
CA SER A 35 -8.10 -2.59 20.82
C SER A 35 -7.40 -3.58 19.89
N GLY A 36 -7.44 -3.28 18.60
CA GLY A 36 -6.64 -3.94 17.57
C GLY A 36 -6.19 -2.93 16.51
N GLY A 37 -5.25 -3.34 15.68
CA GLY A 37 -4.89 -2.62 14.46
C GLY A 37 -5.95 -2.79 13.39
N GLY A 38 -6.07 -1.81 12.51
CA GLY A 38 -6.92 -1.88 11.34
C GLY A 38 -6.40 -2.93 10.36
N GLY A 39 -7.28 -3.65 9.69
CA GLY A 39 -6.97 -4.52 8.57
C GLY A 39 -7.07 -3.76 7.25
N TYR A 40 -6.26 -4.18 6.29
CA TYR A 40 -6.50 -4.01 4.85
C TYR A 40 -5.96 -5.28 4.17
N GLY A 41 -5.18 -5.31 3.10
CA GLY A 41 -4.76 -6.56 2.43
C GLY A 41 -4.23 -7.73 3.30
N THR A 42 -3.90 -7.50 4.57
CA THR A 42 -3.87 -8.54 5.62
C THR A 42 -4.70 -8.14 6.85
N LYS A 43 -5.07 -9.12 7.67
CA LYS A 43 -5.68 -8.88 8.98
C LYS A 43 -4.75 -8.05 9.87
N GLY A 44 -5.30 -7.13 10.66
CA GLY A 44 -4.57 -6.42 11.70
C GLY A 44 -4.23 -7.32 12.89
N GLU A 45 -3.38 -6.87 13.81
CA GLU A 45 -3.15 -7.55 15.08
C GLU A 45 -4.17 -7.10 16.12
N GLY A 46 -4.44 -7.93 17.14
CA GLY A 46 -5.40 -7.58 18.18
C GLY A 46 -5.73 -8.75 19.09
N ASN A 47 -6.08 -8.46 20.33
CA ASN A 47 -6.50 -9.47 21.30
C ASN A 47 -8.00 -9.79 21.16
N SER A 48 -8.37 -11.03 21.49
CA SER A 48 -9.77 -11.47 21.63
C SER A 48 -10.67 -11.16 20.42
N GLY A 49 -10.11 -11.26 19.20
CA GLY A 49 -10.88 -11.08 17.96
C GLY A 49 -11.23 -9.63 17.60
N ARG A 50 -10.59 -8.64 18.24
CA ARG A 50 -10.82 -7.20 17.99
C ARG A 50 -9.92 -6.60 16.89
N ALA A 51 -9.13 -7.43 16.22
CA ALA A 51 -8.33 -7.03 15.08
C ALA A 51 -9.22 -6.69 13.89
N GLY A 52 -8.86 -5.64 13.15
CA GLY A 52 -9.53 -5.29 11.91
C GLY A 52 -9.38 -6.41 10.87
N GLU A 53 -10.51 -6.82 10.28
CA GLU A 53 -10.53 -7.89 9.28
C GLU A 53 -9.93 -7.46 7.95
N MET A 54 -9.46 -8.44 7.18
CA MET A 54 -8.95 -8.22 5.83
C MET A 54 -10.11 -7.92 4.87
N TYR A 55 -9.89 -6.97 3.97
CA TYR A 55 -10.77 -6.71 2.82
C TYR A 55 -9.94 -6.19 1.64
N GLY A 56 -10.63 -5.94 0.53
CA GLY A 56 -10.01 -5.54 -0.73
C GLY A 56 -9.35 -6.71 -1.42
N GLU A 57 -9.65 -6.82 -2.70
CA GLU A 57 -9.06 -7.82 -3.57
C GLU A 57 -7.61 -7.44 -3.95
N GLU A 58 -6.79 -8.42 -4.32
CA GLU A 58 -5.34 -8.26 -4.49
C GLU A 58 -4.89 -7.60 -5.82
N THR A 59 -5.76 -7.63 -6.83
CA THR A 59 -5.56 -7.11 -8.19
C THR A 59 -5.75 -5.59 -8.28
N LEU A 60 -6.53 -4.98 -7.37
CA LEU A 60 -6.88 -3.56 -7.36
C LEU A 60 -7.62 -3.07 -8.63
N LEU A 61 -8.32 -3.97 -9.32
CA LEU A 61 -9.07 -3.68 -10.54
C LEU A 61 -10.56 -3.52 -10.33
N LYS A 62 -11.11 -4.19 -9.32
CA LYS A 62 -12.54 -4.06 -8.99
C LYS A 62 -12.79 -2.78 -8.22
N GLU A 63 -11.95 -2.54 -7.22
CA GLU A 63 -12.02 -1.36 -6.36
C GLU A 63 -10.66 -1.13 -5.70
N ILE A 64 -10.30 0.14 -5.54
CA ILE A 64 -9.09 0.57 -4.84
C ILE A 64 -9.54 1.22 -3.53
N HIS A 65 -9.03 0.74 -2.40
CA HIS A 65 -9.53 1.16 -1.09
C HIS A 65 -8.47 1.92 -0.29
N PHE A 66 -8.91 2.90 0.48
CA PHE A 66 -8.11 3.43 1.58
C PHE A 66 -7.84 2.34 2.61
N GLY A 67 -6.71 2.43 3.31
CA GLY A 67 -6.47 1.65 4.52
C GLY A 67 -7.42 2.05 5.64
N SER A 68 -7.70 1.12 6.55
CA SER A 68 -8.54 1.35 7.74
C SER A 68 -7.74 1.96 8.89
N GLY A 69 -8.43 2.72 9.73
CA GLY A 69 -7.85 3.19 10.99
C GLY A 69 -7.74 2.09 12.04
N GLY A 70 -6.72 2.22 12.90
CA GLY A 70 -6.56 1.41 14.09
C GLY A 70 -7.61 1.73 15.16
N GLY A 71 -7.74 0.84 16.13
CA GLY A 71 -8.63 0.99 17.28
C GLY A 71 -8.04 1.87 18.38
N SER A 72 -8.90 2.46 19.22
CA SER A 72 -8.49 3.28 20.36
C SER A 72 -8.72 2.60 21.72
N ILE A 73 -7.74 2.73 22.64
CA ILE A 73 -7.86 2.35 24.06
C ILE A 73 -7.75 3.61 24.92
N PHE A 74 -8.80 3.98 25.64
CA PHE A 74 -8.81 5.14 26.56
C PHE A 74 -8.16 6.40 25.95
N ASN A 75 -6.97 6.75 26.46
CA ASN A 75 -6.20 7.94 26.07
C ASN A 75 -5.23 7.67 24.90
N SER A 76 -5.11 6.43 24.43
CA SER A 76 -4.30 6.06 23.27
C SER A 76 -5.10 6.26 21.98
N ILE A 77 -4.52 7.04 21.07
CA ILE A 77 -5.13 7.41 19.80
C ILE A 77 -4.73 6.36 18.75
N GLY A 78 -5.73 5.70 18.18
CA GLY A 78 -5.52 4.81 17.02
C GLY A 78 -5.02 5.60 15.80
N GLY A 79 -4.28 4.92 14.92
CA GLY A 79 -3.73 5.52 13.72
C GLY A 79 -4.71 5.58 12.56
N SER A 80 -4.49 6.50 11.64
CA SER A 80 -5.19 6.51 10.34
C SER A 80 -4.61 5.44 9.40
N GLY A 81 -5.43 4.89 8.50
CA GLY A 81 -4.94 4.00 7.45
C GLY A 81 -4.13 4.72 6.37
N GLY A 82 -3.48 3.97 5.49
CA GLY A 82 -2.78 4.51 4.32
C GLY A 82 -3.72 4.99 3.20
N GLY A 83 -3.25 5.93 2.39
CA GLY A 83 -3.97 6.50 1.24
C GLY A 83 -4.05 5.57 0.01
N ILE A 84 -4.32 6.17 -1.14
CA ILE A 84 -4.31 5.48 -2.44
C ILE A 84 -3.31 6.19 -3.34
N ILE A 85 -2.47 5.41 -4.03
CA ILE A 85 -1.61 5.89 -5.12
C ILE A 85 -1.95 5.07 -6.36
N GLU A 86 -2.32 5.74 -7.44
CA GLU A 86 -2.49 5.16 -8.76
C GLU A 86 -1.52 5.84 -9.73
N LEU A 87 -0.66 5.05 -10.38
CA LEU A 87 0.32 5.52 -11.34
C LEU A 87 0.11 4.80 -12.67
N ILE A 88 -0.19 5.57 -13.71
CA ILE A 88 -0.25 5.10 -15.09
C ILE A 88 0.94 5.72 -15.83
N ILE A 89 1.85 4.89 -16.31
CA ILE A 89 3.13 5.32 -16.88
C ILE A 89 3.27 4.72 -18.27
N GLU A 90 3.37 5.59 -19.28
CA GLU A 90 3.39 5.15 -20.68
C GLU A 90 4.72 4.49 -21.06
N GLN A 91 5.85 5.05 -20.62
CA GLN A 91 7.16 4.65 -21.13
C GLN A 91 8.09 4.05 -20.09
N GLN A 92 8.40 4.79 -19.02
CA GLN A 92 9.42 4.37 -18.07
C GLN A 92 9.18 4.87 -16.65
N LEU A 93 9.35 3.96 -15.71
CA LEU A 93 9.51 4.21 -14.28
C LEU A 93 10.99 4.08 -13.93
N ILE A 94 11.59 5.18 -13.46
CA ILE A 94 12.89 5.18 -12.80
C ILE A 94 12.67 5.66 -11.37
N ASN A 95 12.60 4.72 -10.43
CA ASN A 95 12.46 5.03 -9.01
C ASN A 95 13.73 4.68 -8.23
N HIS A 96 14.47 5.71 -7.79
CA HIS A 96 15.57 5.55 -6.84
C HIS A 96 15.17 5.88 -5.40
N GLY A 97 14.00 6.49 -5.21
CA GLY A 97 13.47 6.90 -3.91
C GLY A 97 12.43 5.91 -3.38
N SER A 98 11.31 6.43 -2.90
CA SER A 98 10.23 5.60 -2.37
C SER A 98 8.82 6.03 -2.77
N ILE A 99 7.93 5.05 -2.91
CA ILE A 99 6.48 5.24 -3.09
C ILE A 99 5.80 4.57 -1.89
N GLN A 100 5.02 5.32 -1.12
CA GLN A 100 4.53 4.86 0.18
C GLN A 100 3.07 5.20 0.40
N SER A 101 2.32 4.20 0.87
CA SER A 101 0.97 4.34 1.38
C SER A 101 0.83 3.58 2.71
N ASN A 102 1.61 4.02 3.70
CA ASN A 102 1.68 3.34 4.99
C ASN A 102 0.57 3.79 5.95
N GLY A 103 0.20 2.91 6.87
CA GLY A 103 -0.66 3.26 7.99
C GLY A 103 0.06 4.08 9.04
N GLY A 104 -0.69 4.89 9.77
CA GLY A 104 -0.21 5.72 10.87
C GLY A 104 0.00 4.94 12.16
N ASN A 105 0.83 5.51 13.03
CA ASN A 105 1.07 5.02 14.38
C ASN A 105 -0.25 4.87 15.16
N GLY A 106 -0.35 3.85 16.01
CA GLY A 106 -1.62 3.43 16.60
C GLY A 106 -2.38 2.39 15.78
N GLY A 107 -1.66 1.63 14.94
CA GLY A 107 -2.21 0.45 14.27
C GLY A 107 -3.07 0.72 13.03
N GLY A 108 -2.94 1.87 12.35
CA GLY A 108 -3.58 2.06 11.04
C GLY A 108 -3.03 1.05 10.01
N SER A 109 -3.87 0.53 9.13
CA SER A 109 -3.42 -0.39 8.08
C SER A 109 -2.68 0.35 6.96
N GLY A 110 -1.88 -0.35 6.16
CA GLY A 110 -1.42 0.18 4.86
C GLY A 110 -2.60 0.51 3.94
N GLY A 111 -2.33 1.24 2.86
CA GLY A 111 -3.29 1.59 1.80
C GLY A 111 -3.01 0.86 0.48
N SER A 112 -3.45 1.43 -0.65
CA SER A 112 -3.28 0.83 -1.98
C SER A 112 -2.23 1.54 -2.82
N ILE A 113 -1.44 0.76 -3.56
CA ILE A 113 -0.59 1.25 -4.65
C ILE A 113 -0.89 0.42 -5.90
N LEU A 114 -1.39 1.07 -6.96
CA LEU A 114 -1.55 0.49 -8.28
C LEU A 114 -0.55 1.17 -9.24
N ILE A 115 0.27 0.36 -9.92
CA ILE A 115 1.21 0.84 -10.94
C ILE A 115 0.90 0.10 -12.24
N GLU A 116 0.58 0.84 -13.30
CA GLU A 116 0.34 0.32 -14.63
C GLU A 116 1.39 0.87 -15.60
N LEU A 117 2.23 -0.02 -16.14
CA LEU A 117 3.16 0.30 -17.22
C LEU A 117 2.51 -0.01 -18.57
N GLN A 118 2.19 1.02 -19.36
CA GLN A 118 1.54 0.82 -20.67
C GLN A 118 2.54 0.54 -21.80
N CYS A 119 3.83 0.45 -21.45
CA CYS A 119 4.95 0.32 -22.38
C CYS A 119 4.92 -0.96 -23.25
N GLN A 120 4.15 -1.99 -22.84
CA GLN A 120 3.95 -3.23 -23.61
C GLN A 120 2.69 -3.23 -24.49
N SER A 121 1.77 -2.28 -24.29
CA SER A 121 0.54 -2.16 -25.07
C SER A 121 0.76 -1.48 -26.42
N GLN A 122 1.88 -0.76 -26.55
CA GLN A 122 2.28 -0.10 -27.78
C GLN A 122 3.00 -1.09 -28.69
N SER A 123 2.69 -1.05 -29.98
CA SER A 123 3.23 -1.89 -31.06
C SER A 123 4.75 -1.80 -31.26
N GLN A 124 5.43 -0.98 -30.43
CA GLN A 124 6.86 -1.00 -30.24
C GLN A 124 7.13 -1.48 -28.81
N SER A 125 7.71 -2.68 -28.68
CA SER A 125 8.25 -3.18 -27.41
C SER A 125 9.21 -2.12 -26.85
N ASN A 126 8.77 -1.39 -25.83
CA ASN A 126 9.63 -0.45 -25.13
C ASN A 126 10.73 -1.25 -24.42
N LYS A 127 11.95 -1.18 -24.96
CA LYS A 127 13.15 -1.83 -24.42
C LYS A 127 13.72 -1.09 -23.20
N LEU A 128 13.06 -0.04 -22.73
CA LEU A 128 13.56 0.76 -21.62
C LEU A 128 13.45 -0.04 -20.32
N GLU A 129 14.58 -0.15 -19.64
CA GLU A 129 14.65 -0.79 -18.34
C GLU A 129 13.87 0.01 -17.31
N GLN A 130 13.12 -0.70 -16.48
CA GLN A 130 12.36 -0.12 -15.37
C GLN A 130 13.18 -0.29 -14.11
N THR A 131 13.25 0.76 -13.27
CA THR A 131 13.93 0.69 -11.98
C THR A 131 12.91 0.84 -10.87
N PHE A 132 12.77 -0.20 -10.05
CA PHE A 132 11.91 -0.17 -8.89
C PHE A 132 12.72 0.16 -7.64
N GLY A 133 12.40 1.31 -7.04
CA GLY A 133 12.91 1.72 -5.74
C GLY A 133 12.10 1.06 -4.62
N THR A 134 12.11 1.66 -3.44
CA THR A 134 11.31 1.15 -2.32
C THR A 134 9.82 1.42 -2.58
N ILE A 135 8.97 0.41 -2.44
CA ILE A 135 7.50 0.58 -2.52
C ILE A 135 6.89 -0.06 -1.28
N LYS A 136 6.10 0.71 -0.51
CA LYS A 136 5.57 0.25 0.78
C LYS A 136 4.09 0.56 0.99
N CYS A 137 3.35 -0.46 1.39
CA CYS A 137 2.01 -0.36 1.99
C CYS A 137 2.00 -1.13 3.31
N ILE A 138 2.76 -0.70 4.31
CA ILE A 138 2.83 -1.38 5.60
C ILE A 138 1.91 -0.73 6.63
N GLY A 139 1.39 -1.52 7.57
CA GLY A 139 0.62 -0.98 8.70
C GLY A 139 1.51 -0.29 9.74
N GLY A 140 0.90 0.59 10.52
CA GLY A 140 1.53 1.27 11.65
C GLY A 140 1.90 0.30 12.76
N SER A 141 2.96 0.62 13.52
CA SER A 141 3.63 -0.35 14.41
C SER A 141 3.56 -0.05 15.91
N GLU A 142 2.99 1.09 16.33
CA GLU A 142 2.80 1.39 17.75
C GLU A 142 1.53 0.73 18.30
N GLY A 143 1.69 -0.17 19.27
CA GLY A 143 0.59 -0.96 19.85
C GLY A 143 0.32 -2.24 19.06
N TYR A 144 -0.93 -2.49 18.71
CA TYR A 144 -1.28 -3.57 17.79
C TYR A 144 -1.00 -3.14 16.36
N ARG A 145 -0.25 -3.95 15.61
CA ARG A 145 0.13 -3.59 14.25
C ARG A 145 -1.09 -3.55 13.32
N GLY A 146 -1.12 -2.54 12.46
CA GLY A 146 -2.05 -2.53 11.34
C GLY A 146 -1.69 -3.62 10.33
N GLY A 147 -2.69 -4.11 9.62
CA GLY A 147 -2.49 -4.98 8.47
C GLY A 147 -1.70 -4.28 7.37
N LYS A 148 -1.01 -5.06 6.54
CA LYS A 148 -0.41 -4.54 5.31
C LYS A 148 -1.51 -4.19 4.32
N GLY A 149 -1.21 -3.27 3.42
CA GLY A 149 -2.11 -2.86 2.36
C GLY A 149 -2.02 -3.76 1.13
N ARG A 150 -2.23 -3.17 -0.05
CA ARG A 150 -2.18 -3.91 -1.33
C ARG A 150 -1.30 -3.15 -2.32
N ILE A 151 -0.53 -3.92 -3.09
CA ILE A 151 0.29 -3.40 -4.18
C ILE A 151 -0.02 -4.26 -5.40
N ALA A 152 -0.40 -3.64 -6.51
CA ALA A 152 -0.59 -4.30 -7.79
C ALA A 152 0.26 -3.60 -8.86
N ILE A 153 0.97 -4.39 -9.66
CA ILE A 153 1.87 -3.90 -10.71
C ILE A 153 1.57 -4.62 -12.02
N TYR A 154 1.22 -3.85 -13.04
CA TYR A 154 0.85 -4.30 -14.37
C TYR A 154 1.83 -3.84 -15.45
N GLY A 155 1.90 -4.58 -16.56
CA GLY A 155 2.67 -4.17 -17.74
C GLY A 155 4.14 -4.57 -17.75
N ILE A 156 4.58 -5.36 -16.76
CA ILE A 156 5.93 -5.92 -16.69
C ILE A 156 5.96 -7.17 -15.81
N GLU A 157 6.89 -8.08 -16.09
CA GLU A 157 7.26 -9.15 -15.16
C GLU A 157 8.37 -8.64 -14.23
N LEU A 158 8.12 -8.64 -12.92
CA LEU A 158 9.08 -8.10 -11.95
C LEU A 158 10.25 -9.06 -11.72
N PRO A 159 11.50 -8.60 -11.90
CA PRO A 159 12.67 -9.35 -11.45
C PRO A 159 12.63 -9.63 -9.95
N LEU A 160 13.16 -10.78 -9.53
CA LEU A 160 13.20 -11.18 -8.10
C LEU A 160 13.91 -10.16 -7.19
N ASN A 161 14.88 -9.42 -7.72
CA ASN A 161 15.58 -8.38 -6.95
C ASN A 161 14.70 -7.16 -6.69
N ASP A 162 13.84 -6.79 -7.63
CA ASP A 162 12.90 -5.68 -7.49
C ASP A 162 11.79 -6.02 -6.50
N ILE A 163 11.30 -7.27 -6.53
CA ILE A 163 10.30 -7.76 -5.58
C ILE A 163 10.78 -7.61 -4.12
N LYS A 164 12.08 -7.72 -3.84
CA LYS A 164 12.63 -7.55 -2.48
C LYS A 164 12.49 -6.12 -1.95
N GLN A 165 12.34 -5.14 -2.83
CA GLN A 165 12.18 -3.72 -2.46
C GLN A 165 10.71 -3.31 -2.25
N ILE A 166 9.78 -4.25 -2.45
CA ILE A 166 8.34 -4.02 -2.44
C ILE A 166 7.71 -4.79 -1.27
N ASP A 167 7.02 -4.10 -0.37
CA ASP A 167 6.35 -4.71 0.78
C ASP A 167 4.96 -4.09 1.02
N PRO A 168 3.85 -4.85 0.97
CA PRO A 168 3.72 -6.31 0.79
C PRO A 168 4.12 -6.81 -0.60
N LYS A 169 4.28 -8.13 -0.72
CA LYS A 169 4.48 -8.79 -2.02
C LYS A 169 3.39 -8.30 -3.00
N PRO A 170 3.76 -7.76 -4.17
CA PRO A 170 2.78 -7.24 -5.10
C PRO A 170 2.05 -8.37 -5.83
N PHE A 171 0.81 -8.12 -6.20
CA PHE A 171 0.18 -8.83 -7.31
C PHE A 171 0.82 -8.33 -8.61
N ASN A 172 1.35 -9.23 -9.43
CA ASN A 172 2.07 -8.85 -10.66
C ASN A 172 1.59 -9.64 -11.87
N ARG A 173 1.24 -8.92 -12.95
CA ARG A 173 0.80 -9.46 -14.23
C ARG A 173 1.29 -8.59 -15.39
N LEU A 174 1.47 -9.18 -16.56
CA LEU A 174 1.77 -8.42 -17.78
C LEU A 174 0.56 -7.61 -18.26
N HIS A 175 -0.66 -8.10 -18.03
CA HIS A 175 -1.89 -7.48 -18.51
C HIS A 175 -2.86 -7.26 -17.35
N LYS A 176 -3.59 -6.14 -17.47
CA LYS A 176 -4.71 -5.77 -16.60
C LYS A 176 -5.89 -6.69 -16.85
#